data_AF-A0A0R3UM27-F1
#
_entry.id   AF-A0A0R3UM27-F1
#
_cell.length_a   1.000
_cell.length_b   1.000
_cell.length_c   1.000
_cell.angle_alpha   90.00
_cell.angle_beta   90.00
_cell.angle_gamma   90.00
#
_symmetry.space_group_name_H-M   'P 1'
#
loop_
_entity.id
_entity.type
_entity.pdbx_description
1 polymer ?
#
loop_
_entity_poly.entity_id
_entity_poly.type
_entity_poly.pdbx_seq_one_letter_code
_entity_poly.pdbx_strand_id
1 'polypeptide(L)'
;MQAIFSDLECLAIIIACLSHDLDHRGTNNQFQIRTMSPLVNLYSTSVLEHHHFDRCIMLLNTKGNDILCTLSHDEYRRAVSIMEKAILATDLSRYFAKLPEFRQVLDDRISAVGEETTNDIVVKTMWQTETSNRELLMSMLMTASDVSASTKPWPVQKKSAELVANEFFEQGDLEKQKLNIKPEAVMDRDLSHQFPQMQIEFIDTICAPVYKVRVHI
;
A
#
# COMPACT_ATOMS: atom_id res chain seq x y z
N MET A 1 4.79 -0.19 -16.21
CA MET A 1 5.71 -0.89 -15.29
C MET A 1 7.05 -1.22 -15.96
N GLN A 2 7.09 -2.10 -16.97
CA GLN A 2 8.34 -2.49 -17.67
C GLN A 2 9.09 -1.35 -18.38
N ALA A 3 8.41 -0.25 -18.73
CA ALA A 3 9.07 0.90 -19.34
C ALA A 3 9.82 1.80 -18.33
N ILE A 4 9.69 1.57 -17.02
CA ILE A 4 10.27 2.42 -15.95
C ILE A 4 11.10 1.59 -14.97
N PHE A 5 10.61 0.40 -14.60
CA PHE A 5 11.25 -0.52 -13.66
C PHE A 5 12.00 -1.62 -14.42
N SER A 6 13.13 -2.08 -13.88
CA SER A 6 13.82 -3.25 -14.40
C SER A 6 13.01 -4.54 -14.21
N ASP A 7 13.39 -5.63 -14.88
CA ASP A 7 12.71 -6.94 -14.71
C ASP A 7 12.78 -7.43 -13.26
N LEU A 8 13.92 -7.23 -12.59
CA LEU A 8 14.09 -7.55 -11.18
C LEU A 8 13.14 -6.73 -10.28
N GLU A 9 13.00 -5.43 -10.57
CA GLU A 9 12.08 -4.55 -9.84
C GLU A 9 10.62 -4.94 -10.08
N CYS A 10 10.25 -5.24 -11.32
CA CYS A 10 8.91 -5.73 -11.65
C CYS A 10 8.60 -7.03 -10.91
N LEU A 11 9.53 -8.00 -10.91
CA LEU A 11 9.39 -9.26 -10.18
C LEU A 11 9.18 -9.02 -8.68
N ALA A 12 10.04 -8.22 -8.06
CA ALA A 12 9.97 -7.90 -6.64
C ALA A 12 8.66 -7.19 -6.26
N ILE A 13 8.20 -6.23 -7.08
CA ILE A 13 6.94 -5.50 -6.86
C ILE A 13 5.74 -6.46 -6.98
N ILE A 14 5.72 -7.36 -7.97
CA ILE A 14 4.64 -8.35 -8.14
C ILE A 14 4.58 -9.28 -6.93
N ILE A 15 5.73 -9.78 -6.45
CA ILE A 15 5.79 -10.60 -5.24
C ILE A 15 5.23 -9.81 -4.05
N ALA A 16 5.66 -8.56 -3.88
CA ALA A 16 5.16 -7.69 -2.82
C ALA A 16 3.63 -7.51 -2.89
N CYS A 17 3.05 -7.25 -4.07
CA CYS A 17 1.60 -7.15 -4.24
C CYS A 17 0.87 -8.42 -3.79
N LEU A 18 1.43 -9.60 -4.09
CA LEU A 18 0.84 -10.89 -3.70
C LEU A 18 0.97 -11.18 -2.21
N SER A 19 1.95 -10.57 -1.53
CA SER A 19 2.30 -10.91 -0.15
C SER A 19 2.03 -9.80 0.87
N HIS A 20 1.55 -8.63 0.45
CA HIS A 20 1.53 -7.42 1.30
C HIS A 20 0.67 -7.54 2.57
N ASP A 21 -0.33 -8.43 2.59
CA ASP A 21 -1.24 -8.69 3.73
C ASP A 21 -1.14 -10.12 4.29
N LEU A 22 0.00 -10.81 4.09
CA LEU A 22 0.17 -12.18 4.60
C LEU A 22 0.01 -12.27 6.13
N ASP A 23 -0.86 -13.16 6.60
CA ASP A 23 -1.21 -13.29 8.04
C ASP A 23 -1.89 -12.04 8.62
N HIS A 24 -2.59 -11.23 7.80
CA HIS A 24 -3.48 -10.19 8.30
C HIS A 24 -4.59 -10.78 9.17
N ARG A 25 -4.89 -10.13 10.30
CA ARG A 25 -5.76 -10.65 11.36
C ARG A 25 -7.06 -9.88 11.53
N GLY A 26 -7.44 -9.10 10.51
CA GLY A 26 -8.65 -8.27 10.52
C GLY A 26 -8.61 -7.14 11.55
N THR A 27 -7.42 -6.65 11.89
CA THR A 27 -7.24 -5.59 12.89
C THR A 27 -6.10 -4.66 12.47
N ASN A 28 -6.27 -3.36 12.66
CA ASN A 28 -5.30 -2.36 12.22
C ASN A 28 -4.10 -2.18 13.18
N ASN A 29 -3.08 -1.43 12.73
CA ASN A 29 -1.88 -1.11 13.50
C ASN A 29 -2.20 -0.46 14.86
N GLN A 30 -3.22 0.41 14.93
CA GLN A 30 -3.59 1.10 16.16
C GLN A 30 -4.17 0.14 17.21
N PHE A 31 -4.96 -0.85 16.77
CA PHE A 31 -5.46 -1.92 17.62
C PHE A 31 -4.32 -2.78 18.17
N GLN A 32 -3.33 -3.14 17.35
CA GLN A 32 -2.15 -3.89 17.81
C GLN A 32 -1.45 -3.16 18.96
N ILE A 33 -1.22 -1.85 18.79
CA ILE A 33 -0.58 -0.98 19.81
C ILE A 33 -1.43 -0.91 21.08
N ARG A 34 -2.73 -0.61 20.96
CA ARG A 34 -3.62 -0.46 22.12
C ARG A 34 -3.77 -1.75 22.93
N THR A 35 -3.72 -2.91 22.26
CA THR A 35 -3.83 -4.22 22.91
C THR A 35 -2.49 -4.78 23.37
N MET A 36 -1.37 -4.08 23.15
CA MET A 36 -0.01 -4.58 23.42
C MET A 36 0.21 -5.97 22.82
N SER A 37 -0.19 -6.15 21.56
CA SER A 37 -0.07 -7.45 20.90
C SER A 37 1.40 -7.89 20.83
N PRO A 38 1.69 -9.20 20.74
CA PRO A 38 3.06 -9.68 20.65
C PRO A 38 3.87 -9.06 19.50
N LEU A 39 3.20 -8.62 18.42
CA LEU A 39 3.85 -8.01 17.26
C LEU A 39 4.46 -6.64 17.59
N VAL A 40 3.85 -5.89 18.52
CA VAL A 40 4.35 -4.56 18.95
C VAL A 40 5.71 -4.67 19.67
N ASN A 41 6.01 -5.83 20.26
CA ASN A 41 7.32 -6.07 20.87
C ASN A 41 8.41 -6.37 19.83
N LEU A 42 8.01 -6.75 18.61
CA LEU A 42 8.93 -7.11 17.52
C LEU A 42 9.19 -5.94 16.58
N TYR A 43 8.16 -5.10 16.35
CA TYR A 43 8.20 -4.03 15.36
C TYR A 43 7.82 -2.68 16.00
N SER A 44 8.61 -1.65 15.70
CA SER A 44 8.44 -0.30 16.28
C SER A 44 7.57 0.63 15.43
N THR A 45 7.50 0.40 14.12
CA THR A 45 6.71 1.16 13.14
C THR A 45 6.03 0.19 12.18
N SER A 46 4.94 0.59 11.51
CA SER A 46 4.25 -0.21 10.48
C SER A 46 4.17 -1.70 10.86
N VAL A 47 3.60 -1.97 12.04
CA VAL A 47 3.72 -3.24 12.78
C VAL A 47 3.25 -4.41 11.92
N LEU A 48 2.11 -4.25 11.26
CA LEU A 48 1.54 -5.26 10.38
C LEU A 48 2.36 -5.41 9.09
N GLU A 49 2.77 -4.31 8.48
CA GLU A 49 3.50 -4.37 7.21
C GLU A 49 4.89 -5.02 7.35
N HIS A 50 5.59 -4.77 8.46
CA HIS A 50 6.81 -5.52 8.80
C HIS A 50 6.52 -7.01 9.03
N HIS A 51 5.44 -7.33 9.73
CA HIS A 51 5.02 -8.72 9.92
C HIS A 51 4.72 -9.40 8.58
N HIS A 52 3.97 -8.77 7.68
CA HIS A 52 3.66 -9.29 6.35
C HIS A 52 4.91 -9.58 5.52
N PHE A 53 5.89 -8.67 5.58
CA PHE A 53 7.20 -8.88 4.95
C PHE A 53 7.95 -10.07 5.55
N ASP A 54 8.04 -10.19 6.87
CA ASP A 54 8.70 -11.32 7.52
C ASP A 54 8.01 -12.65 7.18
N ARG A 55 6.68 -12.67 7.08
CA ARG A 55 5.91 -13.84 6.61
C ARG A 55 6.24 -14.18 5.16
N CYS A 56 6.40 -13.19 4.30
CA CYS A 56 6.83 -13.39 2.91
C CYS A 56 8.23 -14.04 2.84
N ILE A 57 9.20 -13.50 3.58
CA ILE A 57 10.57 -14.04 3.64
C ILE A 57 10.60 -15.45 4.23
N MET A 58 9.81 -15.72 5.26
CA MET A 58 9.68 -17.08 5.83
C MET A 58 9.16 -18.08 4.79
N LEU A 59 8.15 -17.71 4.00
CA LEU A 59 7.59 -18.58 2.97
C LEU A 59 8.59 -18.84 1.83
N LEU A 60 9.34 -17.82 1.40
CA LEU A 60 10.39 -17.97 0.39
C LEU A 60 11.51 -18.91 0.85
N ASN A 61 11.90 -18.83 2.12
CA ASN A 61 12.92 -19.72 2.70
C ASN A 61 12.41 -21.12 3.06
N THR A 62 11.11 -21.39 2.86
CA THR A 62 10.57 -22.73 3.09
C THR A 62 11.02 -23.67 1.97
N LYS A 63 11.47 -24.88 2.34
CA LYS A 63 11.98 -25.87 1.39
C LYS A 63 10.98 -26.12 0.25
N GLY A 64 11.42 -25.86 -0.98
CA GLY A 64 10.62 -26.05 -2.20
C GLY A 64 9.90 -24.80 -2.70
N ASN A 65 9.96 -23.68 -1.98
CA ASN A 65 9.27 -22.44 -2.31
C ASN A 65 10.19 -21.31 -2.78
N ASP A 66 11.51 -21.53 -2.82
CA ASP A 66 12.46 -20.50 -3.20
C ASP A 66 12.39 -20.22 -4.71
N ILE A 67 11.46 -19.36 -5.09
CA ILE A 67 11.26 -18.88 -6.46
C ILE A 67 12.35 -17.89 -6.90
N LEU A 68 13.22 -17.46 -6.00
CA LEU A 68 14.31 -16.53 -6.27
C LEU A 68 15.68 -17.23 -6.35
N CYS A 69 15.72 -18.57 -6.26
CA CYS A 69 16.94 -19.37 -6.17
C CYS A 69 17.92 -19.21 -7.35
N THR A 70 17.46 -18.72 -8.50
CA THR A 70 18.30 -18.50 -9.68
C THR A 70 18.97 -17.12 -9.71
N LEU A 71 18.57 -16.21 -8.82
CA LEU A 71 19.16 -14.88 -8.72
C LEU A 71 20.57 -14.97 -8.12
N SER A 72 21.47 -14.10 -8.56
CA SER A 72 22.74 -13.89 -7.87
C SER A 72 22.51 -13.32 -6.47
N HIS A 73 23.53 -13.41 -5.61
CA HIS A 73 23.46 -12.88 -4.24
C HIS A 73 23.08 -11.39 -4.18
N ASP A 74 23.62 -10.59 -5.10
CA ASP A 74 23.34 -9.15 -5.15
C ASP A 74 21.94 -8.85 -5.69
N GLU A 75 21.47 -9.61 -6.68
CA GLU A 75 20.10 -9.50 -7.19
C GLU A 75 19.07 -9.93 -6.14
N TYR A 76 19.31 -11.02 -5.42
CA TYR A 76 18.45 -11.47 -4.33
C TYR A 76 18.34 -10.40 -3.24
N ARG A 77 19.47 -9.85 -2.78
CA ARG A 77 19.48 -8.77 -1.79
C ARG A 77 18.68 -7.55 -2.27
N ARG A 78 18.85 -7.19 -3.55
CA ARG A 78 18.12 -6.07 -4.14
C ARG A 78 16.62 -6.35 -4.24
N ALA A 79 16.22 -7.55 -4.68
CA ALA A 79 14.82 -7.97 -4.75
C ALA A 79 14.16 -7.91 -3.36
N VAL A 80 14.81 -8.48 -2.34
CA VAL A 80 14.31 -8.45 -0.96
C VAL A 80 14.15 -7.02 -0.45
N SER A 81 15.12 -6.13 -0.72
CA SER A 81 15.02 -4.72 -0.32
C SER A 81 13.86 -3.99 -1.03
N ILE A 82 13.63 -4.28 -2.30
CA ILE A 82 12.49 -3.72 -3.05
C ILE A 82 11.17 -4.24 -2.49
N MET A 83 11.08 -5.55 -2.21
CA MET A 83 9.89 -6.16 -1.62
C MET A 83 9.56 -5.54 -0.26
N GLU A 84 10.54 -5.37 0.62
CA GLU A 84 10.37 -4.70 1.92
C GLU A 84 9.80 -3.30 1.73
N LYS A 85 10.44 -2.48 0.89
CA LYS A 85 9.99 -1.10 0.63
C LYS A 85 8.59 -1.05 0.01
N ALA A 86 8.24 -2.00 -0.83
CA ALA A 86 6.94 -2.08 -1.49
C ALA A 86 5.81 -2.48 -0.52
N ILE A 87 6.03 -3.51 0.30
CA ILE A 87 5.07 -3.92 1.33
C ILE A 87 4.90 -2.82 2.36
N LEU A 88 5.99 -2.24 2.86
CA LEU A 88 5.91 -1.12 3.79
C LEU A 88 5.20 0.12 3.22
N ALA A 89 5.08 0.26 1.89
CA ALA A 89 4.37 1.36 1.28
C ALA A 89 2.84 1.18 1.27
N THR A 90 2.31 0.01 1.63
CA THR A 90 0.86 -0.20 1.80
C THR A 90 0.33 0.41 3.10
N ASP A 91 1.21 0.73 4.06
CA ASP A 91 0.85 1.56 5.22
C ASP A 91 0.42 2.96 4.75
N LEU A 92 -0.88 3.23 4.82
CA LEU A 92 -1.46 4.51 4.39
C LEU A 92 -0.84 5.72 5.11
N SER A 93 -0.34 5.58 6.34
CA SER A 93 0.35 6.67 7.03
C SER A 93 1.62 7.11 6.29
N ARG A 94 2.32 6.15 5.67
CA ARG A 94 3.53 6.39 4.88
C ARG A 94 3.20 6.97 3.51
N TYR A 95 2.08 6.57 2.91
CA TYR A 95 1.55 7.23 1.71
C TYR A 95 1.35 8.73 1.95
N PHE A 96 0.63 9.10 3.01
CA PHE A 96 0.39 10.52 3.33
C PHE A 96 1.68 11.28 3.65
N ALA A 97 2.64 10.64 4.32
CA ALA A 97 3.94 11.26 4.60
C ALA A 97 4.75 11.55 3.32
N LYS A 98 4.65 10.68 2.30
CA LYS A 98 5.38 10.80 1.02
C LYS A 98 4.65 11.63 -0.04
N LEU A 99 3.34 11.87 0.13
CA LEU A 99 2.54 12.57 -0.87
C LEU A 99 3.03 14.00 -1.20
N PRO A 100 3.50 14.82 -0.24
CA PRO A 100 4.05 16.14 -0.54
C PRO A 100 5.31 16.09 -1.41
N GLU A 101 6.23 15.18 -1.10
CA GLU A 101 7.46 14.94 -1.87
C GLU A 101 7.10 14.52 -3.30
N PHE A 102 6.14 13.61 -3.46
CA PHE A 102 5.69 13.17 -4.77
C PHE A 102 5.09 14.30 -5.61
N ARG A 103 4.29 15.17 -5.00
CA ARG A 103 3.74 16.35 -5.68
C ARG A 103 4.84 17.31 -6.10
N GLN A 104 5.79 17.59 -5.23
CA GLN A 104 6.92 18.46 -5.56
C GLN A 104 7.70 17.94 -6.77
N VAL A 105 8.02 16.64 -6.78
CA VAL A 105 8.70 15.98 -7.91
C VAL A 105 7.89 16.13 -9.21
N LEU A 106 6.55 16.09 -9.14
CA LEU A 106 5.68 16.31 -10.30
C LEU A 106 5.57 17.80 -10.72
N ASP A 107 5.58 18.73 -9.79
CA ASP A 107 5.48 20.17 -10.07
C ASP A 107 6.78 20.71 -10.68
N ASP A 108 7.93 20.24 -10.18
CA ASP A 108 9.26 20.53 -10.74
C ASP A 108 9.35 20.06 -12.20
N ARG A 109 8.67 18.96 -12.54
CA ARG A 109 8.56 18.45 -13.92
C ARG A 109 7.72 19.38 -14.81
N ILE A 110 6.53 19.79 -14.37
CA ILE A 110 5.65 20.66 -15.18
C ILE A 110 6.39 21.97 -15.52
N SER A 111 7.14 22.49 -14.55
CA SER A 111 7.94 23.70 -14.70
C SER A 111 9.11 23.54 -15.67
N ALA A 112 9.72 22.35 -15.76
CA ALA A 112 10.89 22.08 -16.60
C ALA A 112 10.55 21.76 -18.07
N VAL A 113 9.36 21.21 -18.36
CA VAL A 113 9.01 20.69 -19.70
C VAL A 113 8.11 21.66 -20.49
N GLY A 114 7.44 22.60 -19.82
CA GLY A 114 6.42 23.47 -20.44
C GLY A 114 5.14 22.69 -20.78
N GLU A 115 3.99 23.38 -20.81
CA GLU A 115 2.67 22.74 -20.97
C GLU A 115 2.46 21.97 -22.29
N GLU A 116 3.28 22.25 -23.33
CA GLU A 116 3.00 21.80 -24.71
C GLU A 116 3.78 20.56 -25.20
N THR A 117 4.73 20.01 -24.41
CA THR A 117 5.52 18.85 -24.87
C THR A 117 5.62 17.73 -23.83
N THR A 118 4.51 17.07 -23.51
CA THR A 118 4.53 15.73 -22.90
C THR A 118 5.00 14.68 -23.93
N ASN A 119 6.26 14.78 -24.38
CA ASN A 119 6.89 13.67 -25.09
C ASN A 119 7.11 12.55 -24.07
N ASP A 120 6.50 11.38 -24.31
CA ASP A 120 6.64 10.15 -23.51
C ASP A 120 8.08 9.80 -23.11
N ILE A 121 9.05 10.26 -23.92
CA ILE A 121 10.49 10.09 -23.69
C ILE A 121 10.97 10.84 -22.44
N VAL A 122 10.55 12.10 -22.22
CA VAL A 122 10.98 12.90 -21.06
C VAL A 122 10.39 12.33 -19.76
N VAL A 123 9.15 11.85 -19.86
CA VAL A 123 8.43 11.21 -18.76
C VAL A 123 9.14 9.94 -18.28
N LYS A 124 9.59 9.10 -19.22
CA LYS A 124 10.37 7.89 -18.92
C LYS A 124 11.73 8.23 -18.32
N THR A 125 12.47 9.16 -18.90
CA THR A 125 13.82 9.51 -18.42
C THR A 125 13.80 10.00 -16.98
N MET A 126 12.79 10.80 -16.58
CA MET A 126 12.70 11.33 -15.22
C MET A 126 12.56 10.24 -14.15
N TRP A 127 11.71 9.24 -14.41
CA TRP A 127 11.58 8.13 -13.48
C TRP A 127 12.81 7.22 -13.56
N GLN A 128 13.44 7.07 -14.73
CA GLN A 128 14.58 6.15 -14.90
C GLN A 128 15.89 6.65 -14.30
N THR A 129 16.13 7.97 -14.23
CA THR A 129 17.45 8.52 -13.86
C THR A 129 17.77 8.43 -12.37
N GLU A 130 16.77 8.53 -11.49
CA GLU A 130 16.98 8.57 -10.05
C GLU A 130 16.27 7.42 -9.33
N THR A 131 17.04 6.62 -8.58
CA THR A 131 16.50 5.51 -7.79
C THR A 131 15.47 5.97 -6.76
N SER A 132 15.67 7.13 -6.13
CA SER A 132 14.70 7.75 -5.20
C SER A 132 13.34 7.98 -5.86
N ASN A 133 13.33 8.53 -7.09
CA ASN A 133 12.10 8.81 -7.82
C ASN A 133 11.36 7.50 -8.19
N ARG A 134 12.09 6.44 -8.53
CA ARG A 134 11.48 5.11 -8.76
C ARG A 134 10.89 4.51 -7.51
N GLU A 135 11.59 4.62 -6.37
CA GLU A 135 11.08 4.14 -5.09
C GLU A 135 9.83 4.91 -4.65
N LEU A 136 9.80 6.22 -4.87
CA LEU A 136 8.65 7.06 -4.60
C LEU A 136 7.46 6.69 -5.50
N LEU A 137 7.69 6.53 -6.82
CA LEU A 137 6.67 6.06 -7.76
C LEU A 137 6.15 4.68 -7.37
N MET A 138 7.04 3.75 -7.02
CA MET A 138 6.67 2.41 -6.55
C MET A 138 5.77 2.50 -5.31
N SER A 139 6.11 3.35 -4.32
CA SER A 139 5.26 3.54 -3.14
C SER A 139 3.85 4.01 -3.53
N MET A 140 3.74 4.97 -4.46
CA MET A 140 2.44 5.45 -4.93
C MET A 140 1.67 4.37 -5.71
N LEU A 141 2.36 3.57 -6.52
CA LEU A 141 1.76 2.47 -7.28
C LEU A 141 1.26 1.34 -6.36
N MET A 142 1.97 1.06 -5.27
CA MET A 142 1.52 0.08 -4.27
C MET A 142 0.21 0.51 -3.65
N THR A 143 0.13 1.75 -3.14
CA THR A 143 -1.11 2.30 -2.58
C THR A 143 -2.24 2.33 -3.62
N ALA A 144 -1.96 2.75 -4.85
CA ALA A 144 -2.94 2.75 -5.93
C ALA A 144 -3.45 1.35 -6.27
N SER A 145 -2.59 0.34 -6.22
CA SER A 145 -3.00 -1.04 -6.48
C SER A 145 -3.90 -1.56 -5.35
N ASP A 146 -3.53 -1.25 -4.11
CA ASP A 146 -4.21 -1.68 -2.89
C ASP A 146 -5.63 -1.08 -2.78
N VAL A 147 -5.79 0.22 -3.03
CA VAL A 147 -7.11 0.89 -3.01
C VAL A 147 -7.90 0.77 -4.31
N SER A 148 -7.52 -0.15 -5.20
CA SER A 148 -8.10 -0.28 -6.56
C SER A 148 -9.53 -0.80 -6.62
N ALA A 149 -10.05 -1.38 -5.53
CA ALA A 149 -11.44 -1.77 -5.41
C ALA A 149 -12.39 -0.61 -5.80
N SER A 150 -12.07 0.61 -5.35
CA SER A 150 -12.84 1.85 -5.61
C SER A 150 -13.02 2.20 -7.08
N THR A 151 -12.16 1.65 -7.95
CA THR A 151 -12.18 1.89 -9.40
C THR A 151 -12.90 0.79 -10.18
N LYS A 152 -13.30 -0.30 -9.52
CA LYS A 152 -13.95 -1.44 -10.16
C LYS A 152 -15.42 -1.14 -10.46
N PRO A 153 -16.05 -1.90 -11.37
CA PRO A 153 -17.48 -1.78 -11.62
C PRO A 153 -18.29 -1.89 -10.32
N TRP A 154 -19.39 -1.16 -10.24
CA TRP A 154 -20.21 -1.04 -9.03
C TRP A 154 -20.49 -2.37 -8.29
N PRO A 155 -20.86 -3.49 -8.96
CA PRO A 155 -21.09 -4.75 -8.26
C PRO A 155 -19.87 -5.29 -7.50
N VAL A 156 -18.67 -5.06 -8.04
CA VAL A 156 -17.41 -5.47 -7.42
C VAL A 156 -17.07 -4.53 -6.27
N GLN A 157 -17.11 -3.21 -6.51
CA GLN A 157 -16.82 -2.22 -5.47
C GLN A 157 -17.76 -2.35 -4.28
N LYS A 158 -19.07 -2.51 -4.52
CA LYS A 158 -20.06 -2.70 -3.45
C LYS A 158 -19.72 -3.91 -2.57
N LYS A 159 -19.38 -5.04 -3.19
CA LYS A 159 -19.00 -6.25 -2.46
C LYS A 159 -17.72 -6.06 -1.66
N SER A 160 -16.68 -5.45 -2.24
CA SER A 160 -15.43 -5.15 -1.55
C SER A 160 -15.65 -4.22 -0.36
N ALA A 161 -16.44 -3.16 -0.54
CA ALA A 161 -16.80 -2.22 0.52
C ALA A 161 -17.54 -2.92 1.67
N GLU A 162 -18.50 -3.81 1.37
CA GLU A 162 -19.21 -4.60 2.39
C GLU A 162 -18.28 -5.54 3.17
N LEU A 163 -17.30 -6.17 2.52
CA LEU A 163 -16.31 -7.02 3.19
C LEU A 163 -15.44 -6.22 4.15
N VAL A 164 -14.91 -5.07 3.72
CA VAL A 164 -14.11 -4.17 4.57
C VAL A 164 -14.94 -3.64 5.73
N ALA A 165 -16.20 -3.28 5.50
CA ALA A 165 -17.10 -2.82 6.56
C ALA A 165 -17.30 -3.88 7.64
N ASN A 166 -17.54 -5.13 7.24
CA ASN A 166 -17.69 -6.24 8.18
C ASN A 166 -16.43 -6.44 9.03
N GLU A 167 -15.25 -6.36 8.43
CA GLU A 167 -13.97 -6.44 9.16
C GLU A 167 -13.83 -5.29 10.18
N PHE A 168 -14.13 -4.05 9.78
CA PHE A 168 -14.13 -2.90 10.69
C PHE A 168 -15.13 -3.06 11.84
N PHE A 169 -16.32 -3.60 11.57
CA PHE A 169 -17.31 -3.88 12.61
C PHE A 169 -16.88 -5.00 13.56
N GLU A 170 -16.16 -6.00 13.08
CA GLU A 170 -15.56 -7.04 13.92
C GLU A 170 -14.47 -6.46 14.82
N GLN A 171 -13.59 -5.60 14.28
CA GLN A 171 -12.61 -4.88 15.10
C GLN A 171 -13.29 -3.98 16.13
N GLY A 172 -14.32 -3.21 15.74
CA GLY A 172 -15.02 -2.31 16.66
C GLY A 172 -15.67 -3.05 17.84
N ASP A 173 -16.20 -4.25 17.61
CA ASP A 173 -16.70 -5.13 18.66
C ASP A 173 -15.57 -5.61 19.58
N LEU A 174 -14.41 -5.97 19.02
CA LEU A 174 -13.23 -6.35 19.81
C LEU A 174 -12.74 -5.19 20.66
N GLU A 175 -12.78 -3.95 20.15
CA GLU A 175 -12.43 -2.74 20.90
C GLU A 175 -13.39 -2.51 22.07
N LYS A 176 -14.71 -2.64 21.85
CA LYS A 176 -15.72 -2.58 22.93
C LYS A 176 -15.43 -3.65 24.00
N GLN A 177 -15.18 -4.90 23.59
CA GLN A 177 -15.02 -6.04 24.50
C GLN A 177 -13.70 -6.04 25.28
N LYS A 178 -12.57 -5.76 24.61
CA LYS A 178 -11.22 -5.92 25.20
C LYS A 178 -10.70 -4.64 25.83
N LEU A 179 -11.06 -3.49 25.27
CA LEU A 179 -10.51 -2.20 25.68
C LEU A 179 -11.54 -1.32 26.40
N ASN A 180 -12.83 -1.71 26.38
CA ASN A 180 -13.93 -0.93 26.94
C ASN A 180 -13.96 0.52 26.41
N ILE A 181 -13.64 0.68 25.12
CA ILE A 181 -13.68 1.97 24.41
C ILE A 181 -14.85 2.01 23.43
N LYS A 182 -15.31 3.22 23.14
CA LYS A 182 -16.23 3.44 22.03
C LYS A 182 -15.43 3.40 20.71
N PRO A 183 -15.78 2.53 19.75
CA PRO A 183 -15.07 2.48 18.48
C PRO A 183 -15.35 3.73 17.65
N GLU A 184 -14.49 3.95 16.65
CA GLU A 184 -14.70 4.99 15.66
C GLU A 184 -15.96 4.72 14.84
N ALA A 185 -16.55 5.77 14.27
CA ALA A 185 -17.83 5.65 13.57
C ALA A 185 -17.78 4.64 12.40
N VAL A 186 -16.63 4.55 11.72
CA VAL A 186 -16.38 3.60 10.63
C VAL A 186 -16.30 2.14 11.09
N MET A 187 -16.05 1.89 12.38
CA MET A 187 -15.98 0.57 13.02
C MET A 187 -17.20 0.26 13.90
N ASP A 188 -18.12 1.21 14.07
CA ASP A 188 -19.30 1.02 14.91
C ASP A 188 -20.47 0.49 14.08
N ARG A 189 -20.80 -0.80 14.23
CA ARG A 189 -21.93 -1.43 13.52
C ARG A 189 -23.28 -0.77 13.79
N ASP A 190 -23.43 -0.10 14.94
CA ASP A 190 -24.63 0.65 15.30
C ASP A 190 -24.82 1.90 14.40
N LEU A 191 -23.72 2.37 13.78
CA LEU A 191 -23.69 3.48 12.82
C LEU A 191 -23.64 3.01 11.36
N SER A 192 -23.92 1.74 11.08
CA SER A 192 -23.92 1.16 9.72
C SER A 192 -24.82 1.91 8.72
N HIS A 193 -25.85 2.62 9.17
CA HIS A 193 -26.69 3.48 8.34
C HIS A 193 -25.91 4.65 7.69
N GLN A 194 -24.76 5.04 8.24
CA GLN A 194 -23.88 6.10 7.72
C GLN A 194 -22.86 5.57 6.70
N PHE A 195 -22.79 4.25 6.52
CA PHE A 195 -21.79 3.60 5.66
C PHE A 195 -21.71 4.17 4.23
N PRO A 196 -22.82 4.46 3.52
CA PRO A 196 -22.74 5.08 2.19
C PRO A 196 -22.01 6.43 2.19
N GLN A 197 -22.23 7.26 3.22
CA GLN A 197 -21.57 8.56 3.35
C GLN A 197 -20.07 8.39 3.64
N MET A 198 -19.72 7.45 4.53
CA MET A 198 -18.31 7.13 4.82
C MET A 198 -17.56 6.63 3.58
N GLN A 199 -18.23 5.88 2.69
CA GLN A 199 -17.63 5.45 1.42
C GLN A 199 -17.35 6.64 0.47
N ILE A 200 -18.24 7.63 0.42
CA ILE A 200 -18.00 8.85 -0.36
C ILE A 200 -16.77 9.59 0.20
N GLU A 201 -16.69 9.76 1.52
CA GLU A 201 -15.56 10.42 2.17
C GLU A 201 -14.23 9.69 1.96
N PHE A 202 -14.24 8.35 2.04
CA PHE A 202 -13.08 7.52 1.73
C PHE A 202 -12.63 7.69 0.27
N ILE A 203 -13.57 7.71 -0.67
CA ILE A 203 -13.26 7.92 -2.09
C ILE A 203 -12.68 9.32 -2.30
N ASP A 204 -13.29 10.37 -1.75
CA ASP A 204 -12.86 11.76 -1.98
C ASP A 204 -11.51 12.08 -1.30
N THR A 205 -11.25 11.47 -0.15
CA THR A 205 -10.07 11.79 0.68
C THR A 205 -8.87 10.90 0.35
N ILE A 206 -9.09 9.63 0.02
CA ILE A 206 -8.01 8.64 -0.16
C ILE A 206 -7.92 8.20 -1.62
N CYS A 207 -8.98 7.59 -2.16
CA CYS A 207 -8.91 6.93 -3.46
C CYS A 207 -8.73 7.92 -4.62
N ALA A 208 -9.61 8.92 -4.71
CA ALA A 208 -9.61 9.86 -5.82
C ALA A 208 -8.30 10.66 -5.89
N PRO A 209 -7.70 11.16 -4.80
CA PRO A 209 -6.37 11.77 -4.84
C PRO A 209 -5.30 10.86 -5.42
N VAL A 210 -5.29 9.56 -5.07
CA VAL A 210 -4.30 8.60 -5.59
C VAL A 210 -4.37 8.51 -7.13
N TYR A 211 -5.56 8.48 -7.72
CA TYR A 211 -5.72 8.36 -9.18
C TYR A 211 -5.75 9.70 -9.93
N LYS A 212 -6.07 10.81 -9.25
CA LYS A 212 -6.07 12.15 -9.86
C LYS A 212 -4.66 12.68 -10.07
N VAL A 213 -3.67 12.18 -9.33
CA VAL A 213 -2.29 12.51 -9.59
C VAL A 213 -1.89 11.90 -10.94
N ARG A 214 -1.94 12.73 -11.99
CA ARG A 214 -1.65 12.35 -13.37
C ARG A 214 -0.16 12.06 -13.54
N VAL A 215 0.26 10.86 -13.18
CA VAL A 215 1.49 10.31 -13.74
C VAL A 215 1.14 9.88 -15.15
N HIS A 216 1.53 10.67 -16.16
CA HIS A 216 1.66 10.11 -17.50
C HIS A 216 2.74 9.02 -17.35
N ILE A 217 2.41 7.75 -17.61
CA ILE A 217 3.31 6.59 -17.54
C ILE A 217 3.45 6.02 -18.94
#